data_AF-X1NDH3-F1
#
_entry.id   AF-X1NDH3-F1
#
_cell.length_a   1.000
_cell.length_b   1.000
_cell.length_c   1.000
_cell.angle_alpha   90.00
_cell.angle_beta   90.00
_cell.angle_gamma   90.00
#
_symmetry.space_group_name_H-M   'P 1'
#
loop_
_entity.id
_entity.type
_entity.pdbx_description
1 polymer ?
#
loop_
_entity_poly.entity_id
_entity_poly.type
_entity_poly.pdbx_seq_one_letter_code
_entity_poly.pdbx_strand_id
1 'polypeptide(L)'
;MNSKLKMEEKEIKKIESISPPVSQMVLYKLGSYCSERLSVDIYYLMESVNLLVSHIGEEKLKKMYQKEGKNWDEIKVKLDQLNKLVTQSKIFYDAIQDKKFEKRDSDKTITKTQAYFRKYFNKTASKIALMQRDLYDIFIFLVKHTTIQQQTIRVEAFRVLEHLGMRKVDTSKKPETVKET
;
A
#
# COMPACT_ATOMS: atom_id res chain seq x y z
N MET A 1 -41.05 -20.36 -20.58
CA MET A 1 -39.90 -19.44 -20.65
C MET A 1 -39.77 -18.71 -19.33
N ASN A 2 -38.54 -18.51 -18.85
CA ASN A 2 -38.11 -17.65 -17.72
C ASN A 2 -38.16 -18.19 -16.27
N SER A 3 -37.76 -19.45 -16.04
CA SER A 3 -37.20 -19.85 -14.73
C SER A 3 -35.67 -19.80 -14.69
N LYS A 4 -34.99 -20.05 -15.83
CA LYS A 4 -33.52 -19.93 -15.96
C LYS A 4 -33.01 -18.50 -15.83
N LEU A 5 -33.77 -17.51 -16.29
CA LEU A 5 -33.39 -16.09 -16.29
C LEU A 5 -33.44 -15.42 -14.91
N LYS A 6 -34.02 -16.06 -13.88
CA LYS A 6 -33.99 -15.58 -12.49
C LYS A 6 -32.90 -16.21 -11.63
N MET A 7 -32.21 -17.23 -12.13
CA MET A 7 -31.09 -17.86 -11.43
C MET A 7 -29.75 -17.17 -11.69
N GLU A 8 -29.69 -16.26 -12.67
CA GLU A 8 -28.51 -15.43 -12.95
C GLU A 8 -28.50 -14.13 -12.13
N GLU A 9 -29.58 -13.82 -11.42
CA GLU A 9 -29.65 -12.69 -10.49
C GLU A 9 -29.03 -13.07 -9.13
N LYS A 10 -27.78 -12.63 -8.95
CA LYS A 10 -26.98 -12.64 -7.71
C LYS A 10 -26.29 -13.97 -7.37
N GLU A 11 -25.28 -14.35 -8.16
CA GLU A 11 -24.04 -14.76 -7.50
C GLU A 11 -23.57 -13.55 -6.67
N ILE A 12 -23.97 -13.51 -5.40
CA ILE A 12 -23.36 -12.60 -4.42
C ILE A 12 -21.87 -12.90 -4.53
N LYS A 13 -21.08 -11.99 -5.11
CA LYS A 13 -19.61 -12.10 -5.20
C LYS A 13 -19.16 -12.62 -3.84
N LYS A 14 -18.75 -13.89 -3.78
CA LYS A 14 -18.43 -14.54 -2.50
C LYS A 14 -17.19 -13.83 -1.97
N ILE A 15 -17.41 -12.96 -1.00
CA ILE A 15 -16.34 -12.17 -0.39
C ILE A 15 -15.42 -13.15 0.33
N GLU A 16 -14.13 -13.05 0.05
CA GLU A 16 -13.13 -13.94 0.64
C GLU A 16 -12.89 -13.60 2.12
N SER A 17 -13.03 -14.61 2.97
CA SER A 17 -12.74 -14.47 4.39
C SER A 17 -11.23 -14.39 4.61
N ILE A 18 -10.80 -13.37 5.33
CA ILE A 18 -9.40 -13.21 5.74
C ILE A 18 -9.26 -13.74 7.15
N SER A 19 -8.18 -14.49 7.40
CA SER A 19 -7.88 -14.97 8.74
C SER A 19 -7.65 -13.79 9.71
N PRO A 20 -8.08 -13.87 10.98
CA PRO A 20 -7.90 -12.77 11.92
C PRO A 20 -6.47 -12.23 12.02
N PRO A 21 -5.40 -13.05 12.03
CA PRO A 21 -4.02 -12.55 12.07
C PRO A 21 -3.64 -11.72 10.85
N VAL A 22 -3.94 -12.22 9.63
CA VAL A 22 -3.66 -11.49 8.38
C VAL A 22 -4.46 -10.19 8.34
N SER A 23 -5.72 -10.24 8.77
CA SER A 23 -6.59 -9.07 8.82
C SER A 23 -6.02 -7.97 9.71
N GLN A 24 -5.54 -8.33 10.91
CA GLN A 24 -4.91 -7.38 11.83
C GLN A 24 -3.63 -6.76 11.24
N MET A 25 -2.79 -7.58 10.59
CA MET A 25 -1.57 -7.08 9.92
C MET A 25 -1.90 -6.11 8.80
N VAL A 26 -2.88 -6.43 7.95
CA VAL A 26 -3.34 -5.56 6.87
C VAL A 26 -3.87 -4.24 7.43
N LEU A 27 -4.74 -4.27 8.43
CA LEU A 27 -5.28 -3.05 9.05
C LEU A 27 -4.19 -2.17 9.68
N TYR A 28 -3.19 -2.78 10.32
CA TYR A 28 -2.05 -2.07 10.89
C TYR A 28 -1.25 -1.35 9.80
N LYS A 29 -0.91 -2.06 8.71
CA LYS A 29 -0.17 -1.48 7.58
C LYS A 29 -0.97 -0.39 6.88
N LEU A 30 -2.29 -0.56 6.73
CA LEU A 30 -3.16 0.50 6.22
C LEU A 30 -3.25 1.70 7.16
N GLY A 31 -3.27 1.48 8.47
CA GLY A 31 -3.14 2.53 9.47
C GLY A 31 -1.86 3.35 9.26
N SER A 32 -0.71 2.67 9.11
CA SER A 32 0.58 3.31 8.81
C SER A 32 0.56 4.08 7.47
N TYR A 33 -0.05 3.49 6.43
CA TYR A 33 -0.22 4.15 5.14
C TYR A 33 -1.03 5.46 5.24
N CYS A 34 -2.12 5.45 6.02
CA CYS A 34 -2.98 6.61 6.18
C CYS A 34 -2.38 7.72 7.06
N SER A 35 -1.25 7.45 7.73
CA SER A 35 -0.75 8.31 8.79
C SER A 35 0.51 9.11 8.50
N GLU A 36 1.29 8.76 7.49
CA GLU A 36 2.59 9.38 7.23
C GLU A 36 2.66 10.19 5.92
N ARG A 37 3.71 11.03 5.84
CA ARG A 37 4.06 11.88 4.69
C ARG A 37 5.23 11.24 3.92
N LEU A 38 5.11 11.31 2.58
CA LEU A 38 6.17 11.18 1.56
C LEU A 38 6.77 9.78 1.38
N SER A 39 6.29 9.09 0.33
CA SER A 39 7.04 8.08 -0.46
C SER A 39 7.41 6.77 0.25
N VAL A 40 7.40 6.70 1.58
CA VAL A 40 7.42 5.46 2.37
C VAL A 40 6.00 4.90 2.53
N ASP A 41 4.98 5.75 2.43
CA ASP A 41 3.57 5.37 2.53
C ASP A 41 3.22 4.24 1.54
N ILE A 42 3.71 4.36 0.30
CA ILE A 42 3.51 3.36 -0.77
C ILE A 42 4.03 1.97 -0.36
N TYR A 43 5.06 1.89 0.48
CA TYR A 43 5.61 0.64 0.98
C TYR A 43 4.59 -0.07 1.87
N TYR A 44 3.91 0.65 2.76
CA TYR A 44 2.87 0.07 3.62
C TYR A 44 1.63 -0.38 2.84
N LEU A 45 1.25 0.37 1.80
CA LEU A 45 0.19 -0.06 0.87
C LEU A 45 0.60 -1.32 0.12
N MET A 46 1.84 -1.39 -0.36
CA MET A 46 2.38 -2.55 -1.07
C MET A 46 2.46 -3.80 -0.18
N GLU A 47 2.89 -3.65 1.07
CA GLU A 47 2.88 -4.73 2.07
C GLU A 47 1.47 -5.27 2.31
N SER A 48 0.47 -4.37 2.37
CA SER A 48 -0.94 -4.75 2.51
C SER A 48 -1.42 -5.55 1.30
N VAL A 49 -1.08 -5.11 0.08
CA VAL A 49 -1.38 -5.84 -1.16
C VAL A 49 -0.72 -7.21 -1.16
N ASN A 50 0.56 -7.30 -0.82
CA ASN A 50 1.30 -8.58 -0.78
C ASN A 50 0.70 -9.57 0.21
N LEU A 51 0.29 -9.12 1.41
CA LEU A 51 -0.39 -9.94 2.41
C LEU A 51 -1.72 -10.49 1.89
N LEU A 52 -2.52 -9.64 1.25
CA LEU A 52 -3.80 -10.05 0.66
C LEU A 52 -3.61 -11.02 -0.51
N VAL A 53 -2.62 -10.78 -1.38
CA VAL A 53 -2.28 -11.68 -2.49
C VAL A 53 -1.86 -13.05 -1.98
N SER A 54 -0.96 -13.08 -1.00
CA SER A 54 -0.49 -14.32 -0.38
C SER A 54 -1.62 -15.10 0.30
N HIS A 55 -2.52 -14.41 1.00
CA HIS A 55 -3.66 -15.04 1.67
C HIS A 55 -4.70 -15.63 0.70
N ILE A 56 -5.03 -14.91 -0.38
CA ILE A 56 -6.00 -15.40 -1.38
C ILE A 56 -5.40 -16.53 -2.23
N GLY A 57 -4.10 -16.45 -2.51
CA GLY A 57 -3.37 -17.33 -3.42
C GLY A 57 -3.42 -16.86 -4.87
N GLU A 58 -2.26 -16.92 -5.54
CA GLU A 58 -2.09 -16.39 -6.90
C GLU A 58 -3.01 -17.06 -7.94
N GLU A 59 -3.15 -18.39 -7.88
CA GLU A 59 -4.00 -19.15 -8.81
C GLU A 59 -5.47 -18.72 -8.76
N LYS A 60 -5.92 -18.36 -7.55
CA LYS A 60 -7.29 -17.88 -7.34
C LYS A 60 -7.44 -16.45 -7.85
N LEU A 61 -6.47 -15.59 -7.59
CA LEU A 61 -6.45 -14.22 -8.11
C LEU A 61 -6.45 -14.18 -9.63
N LYS A 62 -5.66 -15.06 -10.27
CA LYS A 62 -5.63 -15.20 -11.73
C LYS A 62 -7.03 -15.46 -12.30
N LYS A 63 -7.78 -16.39 -11.70
CA LYS A 63 -9.16 -16.68 -12.08
C LYS A 63 -10.10 -15.48 -11.84
N MET A 64 -9.95 -14.77 -10.73
CA MET A 64 -10.78 -13.60 -10.42
C MET A 64 -10.53 -12.44 -11.37
N TYR A 65 -9.27 -12.17 -11.73
CA TYR A 65 -8.91 -11.14 -12.70
C TYR A 65 -9.40 -11.49 -14.11
N GLN A 66 -9.27 -12.75 -14.52
CA GLN A 66 -9.77 -13.22 -15.81
C GLN A 66 -11.28 -13.00 -15.95
N LYS A 67 -12.06 -13.23 -14.88
CA LYS A 67 -13.51 -12.95 -14.85
C LYS A 67 -13.86 -11.47 -15.04
N GLU A 68 -12.96 -10.56 -14.68
CA GLU A 68 -13.12 -9.11 -14.91
C GLU A 68 -12.47 -8.64 -16.21
N GLY A 69 -12.04 -9.54 -17.09
CA GLY A 69 -11.39 -9.21 -18.36
C GLY A 69 -9.98 -8.63 -18.21
N LYS A 70 -9.30 -8.90 -17.08
CA LYS A 70 -7.95 -8.40 -16.79
C LYS A 70 -6.93 -9.54 -16.80
N ASN A 71 -5.68 -9.22 -17.14
CA ASN A 71 -4.57 -10.16 -17.14
C ASN A 71 -3.74 -10.06 -15.85
N TRP A 72 -3.83 -11.08 -14.99
CA TRP A 72 -3.06 -11.11 -13.73
C TRP A 72 -1.54 -11.17 -13.96
N ASP A 73 -1.07 -11.86 -15.00
CA ASP A 73 0.36 -12.04 -15.23
C ASP A 73 1.02 -10.69 -15.59
N GLU A 74 0.34 -9.85 -16.36
CA GLU A 74 0.78 -8.47 -16.65
C GLU A 74 0.81 -7.61 -15.38
N ILE A 75 -0.21 -7.73 -14.53
CA ILE A 75 -0.30 -7.01 -13.26
C ILE A 75 0.82 -7.44 -12.31
N LYS A 76 1.12 -8.74 -12.25
CA LYS A 76 2.22 -9.29 -11.44
C LYS A 76 3.56 -8.71 -11.84
N VAL A 77 3.84 -8.59 -13.15
CA VAL A 77 5.07 -7.95 -13.65
C VAL A 77 5.18 -6.51 -13.17
N LYS A 78 4.08 -5.74 -13.20
CA LYS A 78 4.05 -4.37 -12.69
C LYS A 78 4.29 -4.31 -11.17
N LEU A 79 3.67 -5.21 -10.41
CA LEU A 79 3.89 -5.32 -8.96
C LEU A 79 5.35 -5.64 -8.63
N ASP A 80 5.97 -6.58 -9.34
CA ASP A 80 7.37 -6.94 -9.13
C ASP A 80 8.32 -5.77 -9.44
N GLN A 81 8.03 -5.01 -10.50
CA GLN A 81 8.77 -3.79 -10.82
C GLN A 81 8.62 -2.74 -9.72
N LEU A 82 7.40 -2.51 -9.24
CA LEU A 82 7.14 -1.57 -8.15
C LEU A 82 7.85 -2.00 -6.86
N ASN A 83 7.80 -3.29 -6.51
CA ASN A 83 8.45 -3.83 -5.33
C ASN A 83 9.96 -3.62 -5.35
N LYS A 84 10.60 -3.81 -6.50
CA LYS A 84 12.02 -3.50 -6.69
C LYS A 84 12.31 -2.02 -6.45
N LEU A 85 11.51 -1.12 -7.03
CA LEU A 85 11.71 0.34 -6.90
C LEU A 85 11.50 0.83 -5.45
N VAL A 86 10.45 0.33 -4.78
CA VAL A 86 10.13 0.68 -3.40
C VAL A 86 11.22 0.17 -2.45
N THR A 87 11.67 -1.08 -2.62
CA THR A 87 12.76 -1.64 -1.81
C THR A 87 14.06 -0.86 -1.99
N GLN A 88 14.42 -0.49 -3.22
CA GLN A 88 15.59 0.35 -3.49
C GLN A 88 15.46 1.74 -2.85
N SER A 89 14.26 2.32 -2.86
CA SER A 89 14.01 3.63 -2.25
C SER A 89 14.09 3.58 -0.72
N LYS A 90 13.63 2.48 -0.12
CA LYS A 90 13.73 2.24 1.33
C LYS A 90 15.19 2.14 1.80
N ILE A 91 16.02 1.37 1.10
CA ILE A 91 17.47 1.26 1.41
C ILE A 91 18.13 2.65 1.45
N PHE A 92 17.75 3.54 0.53
CA PHE A 92 18.27 4.91 0.52
C PHE A 92 17.77 5.74 1.70
N TYR A 93 16.47 5.65 2.01
CA TYR A 93 15.88 6.34 3.15
C TYR A 93 16.54 5.92 4.47
N ASP A 94 16.69 4.61 4.69
CA ASP A 94 17.36 4.05 5.87
C ASP A 94 18.80 4.54 5.97
N ALA A 95 19.54 4.61 4.85
CA ALA A 95 20.92 5.11 4.84
C ALA A 95 21.04 6.61 5.15
N ILE A 96 20.06 7.43 4.77
CA ILE A 96 19.96 8.84 5.21
C ILE A 96 19.67 8.90 6.70
N GLN A 97 18.67 8.15 7.17
CA GLN A 97 18.23 8.16 8.56
C GLN A 97 19.34 7.72 9.52
N ASP A 98 20.12 6.71 9.13
CA ASP A 98 21.30 6.23 9.85
C ASP A 98 22.47 7.23 9.85
N LYS A 99 22.32 8.39 9.21
CA LYS A 99 23.38 9.41 9.07
C LYS A 99 24.69 8.84 8.50
N LYS A 100 24.62 7.74 7.73
CA LYS A 100 25.80 7.11 7.10
C LYS A 100 26.55 8.05 6.17
N PHE A 101 25.92 9.16 5.79
CA PHE A 101 26.48 10.20 4.94
C PHE A 101 26.89 11.48 5.70
N GLU A 102 26.70 11.59 7.03
CA GLU A 102 27.11 12.76 7.82
C GLU A 102 28.59 12.69 8.28
N LYS A 103 29.46 13.24 7.41
CA LYS A 103 30.74 13.94 7.63
C LYS A 103 32.01 13.23 8.17
N ARG A 104 33.08 13.32 7.36
CA ARG A 104 34.25 14.19 7.67
C ARG A 104 34.31 15.33 6.65
N ASP A 105 34.55 16.54 7.13
CA ASP A 105 34.11 17.82 6.56
C ASP A 105 34.93 18.38 5.38
N SER A 106 35.60 17.56 4.57
CA SER A 106 36.55 18.09 3.57
C SER A 106 36.57 17.40 2.21
N ASP A 107 35.71 16.41 1.96
CA ASP A 107 35.85 15.62 0.74
C ASP A 107 34.81 15.98 -0.33
N LYS A 108 35.26 16.66 -1.39
CA LYS A 108 34.45 16.96 -2.60
C LYS A 108 33.82 15.70 -3.18
N THR A 109 34.43 14.54 -2.93
CA THR A 109 33.95 13.22 -3.35
C THR A 109 32.65 12.83 -2.62
N ILE A 110 32.55 13.09 -1.32
CA ILE A 110 31.34 12.81 -0.51
C ILE A 110 30.16 13.67 -0.99
N THR A 111 30.41 14.94 -1.32
CA THR A 111 29.37 15.86 -1.80
C THR A 111 28.83 15.43 -3.18
N LYS A 112 29.70 14.96 -4.08
CA LYS A 112 29.27 14.39 -5.38
C LYS A 112 28.49 13.09 -5.20
N THR A 113 28.90 12.24 -4.27
CA THR A 113 28.23 10.98 -3.94
C THR A 113 26.82 11.23 -3.40
N GLN A 114 26.65 12.16 -2.44
CA GLN A 114 25.32 12.56 -1.95
C GLN A 114 24.43 13.13 -3.06
N ALA A 115 24.97 14.00 -3.93
CA ALA A 115 24.21 14.55 -5.06
C ALA A 115 23.80 13.47 -6.06
N TYR A 116 24.69 12.52 -6.37
CA TYR A 116 24.39 11.37 -7.22
C TYR A 116 23.28 10.50 -6.62
N PHE A 117 23.39 10.16 -5.34
CA PHE A 117 22.39 9.35 -4.64
C PHE A 117 21.04 10.06 -4.56
N ARG A 118 21.00 11.36 -4.26
CA ARG A 118 19.75 12.15 -4.25
C ARG A 118 19.10 12.20 -5.64
N LYS A 119 19.89 12.36 -6.71
CA LYS A 119 19.39 12.31 -8.09
C LYS A 119 18.84 10.94 -8.44
N TYR A 120 19.52 9.86 -8.02
CA TYR A 120 19.06 8.49 -8.20
C TYR A 120 17.74 8.24 -7.46
N PHE A 121 17.66 8.61 -6.18
CA PHE A 121 16.44 8.51 -5.38
C PHE A 121 15.28 9.27 -6.02
N ASN A 122 15.48 10.55 -6.40
CA ASN A 122 14.42 11.34 -7.03
C ASN A 122 13.91 10.69 -8.32
N LYS A 123 14.80 10.10 -9.14
CA LYS A 123 14.44 9.36 -10.36
C LYS A 123 13.66 8.07 -10.05
N THR A 124 13.99 7.38 -8.96
CA THR A 124 13.27 6.17 -8.52
C THR A 124 11.91 6.55 -7.94
N ALA A 125 11.83 7.58 -7.10
CA ALA A 125 10.60 8.10 -6.52
C ALA A 125 9.62 8.59 -7.60
N SER A 126 10.11 9.26 -8.65
CA SER A 126 9.24 9.68 -9.77
C SER A 126 8.63 8.49 -10.52
N LYS A 127 9.37 7.37 -10.65
CA LYS A 127 8.83 6.15 -11.26
C LYS A 127 7.78 5.49 -10.38
N ILE A 128 8.01 5.44 -9.07
CA ILE A 128 7.05 4.94 -8.09
C ILE A 128 5.74 5.74 -8.18
N ALA A 129 5.82 7.07 -8.26
CA ALA A 129 4.65 7.93 -8.38
C ALA A 129 3.80 7.61 -9.62
N LEU A 130 4.43 7.27 -10.76
CA LEU A 130 3.70 6.85 -11.98
C LEU A 130 2.98 5.51 -11.80
N MET A 131 3.53 4.61 -10.99
CA MET A 131 3.00 3.26 -10.77
C MET A 131 2.05 3.16 -9.56
N GLN A 132 1.94 4.22 -8.75
CA GLN A 132 1.07 4.27 -7.58
C GLN A 132 -0.40 4.02 -7.92
N ARG A 133 -0.84 4.48 -9.10
CA ARG A 133 -2.19 4.24 -9.60
C ARG A 133 -2.47 2.74 -9.80
N ASP A 134 -1.56 2.03 -10.46
CA ASP A 134 -1.69 0.58 -10.67
C ASP A 134 -1.76 -0.17 -9.32
N LEU A 135 -0.93 0.21 -8.34
CA LEU A 135 -0.98 -0.38 -7.00
C LEU A 135 -2.33 -0.12 -6.31
N TYR A 136 -2.85 1.09 -6.42
CA TYR A 136 -4.12 1.46 -5.80
C TYR A 136 -5.31 0.72 -6.44
N ASP A 137 -5.29 0.53 -7.76
CA ASP A 137 -6.31 -0.22 -8.48
C ASP A 137 -6.34 -1.69 -8.04
N ILE A 138 -5.16 -2.30 -7.83
CA ILE A 138 -5.03 -3.66 -7.31
C ILE A 138 -5.52 -3.74 -5.86
N PHE A 139 -5.14 -2.77 -5.04
CA PHE A 139 -5.61 -2.67 -3.66
C PHE A 139 -7.14 -2.60 -3.58
N ILE A 140 -7.78 -1.70 -4.34
CA ILE A 140 -9.24 -1.58 -4.39
C ILE A 140 -9.87 -2.91 -4.81
N PHE A 141 -9.30 -3.57 -5.82
CA PHE A 141 -9.79 -4.87 -6.26
C PHE A 141 -9.77 -5.89 -5.11
N LEU A 142 -8.64 -6.01 -4.41
CA LEU A 142 -8.48 -6.95 -3.30
C LEU A 142 -9.42 -6.62 -2.13
N VAL A 143 -9.56 -5.36 -1.77
CA VAL A 143 -10.48 -4.92 -0.72
C VAL A 143 -11.92 -5.30 -1.04
N LYS A 144 -12.39 -5.00 -2.26
CA LYS A 144 -13.76 -5.33 -2.70
C LYS A 144 -14.08 -6.82 -2.68
N HIS A 145 -13.06 -7.66 -2.85
CA HIS A 145 -13.23 -9.11 -2.89
C HIS A 145 -12.86 -9.80 -1.58
N THR A 146 -12.52 -9.06 -0.53
CA THR A 146 -12.21 -9.63 0.77
C THR A 146 -13.02 -8.99 1.90
N THR A 147 -13.07 -9.69 3.03
CA THR A 147 -13.76 -9.23 4.25
C THR A 147 -13.12 -7.99 4.88
N ILE A 148 -11.93 -7.58 4.43
CA ILE A 148 -11.25 -6.37 4.93
C ILE A 148 -12.11 -5.10 4.74
N GLN A 149 -12.94 -5.05 3.68
CA GLN A 149 -13.81 -3.90 3.41
C GLN A 149 -14.85 -3.63 4.51
N GLN A 150 -15.15 -4.65 5.32
CA GLN A 150 -16.12 -4.57 6.42
C GLN A 150 -15.45 -4.18 7.74
N GLN A 151 -14.12 -4.11 7.77
CA GLN A 151 -13.36 -3.87 8.97
C GLN A 151 -12.93 -2.41 9.07
N THR A 152 -13.15 -1.85 10.25
CA THR A 152 -12.68 -0.51 10.57
C THR A 152 -11.22 -0.58 11.01
N ILE A 153 -10.37 0.29 10.46
CA ILE A 153 -9.02 0.51 10.98
C ILE A 153 -9.18 1.09 12.39
N ARG A 154 -8.84 0.30 13.41
CA ARG A 154 -8.99 0.72 14.80
C ARG A 154 -8.00 1.84 15.12
N VAL A 155 -8.34 2.70 16.08
CA VAL A 155 -7.50 3.83 16.51
C VAL A 155 -6.11 3.36 16.97
N GLU A 156 -6.01 2.14 17.51
CA GLU A 156 -4.75 1.52 17.92
C GLU A 156 -3.77 1.31 16.77
N ALA A 157 -4.24 1.13 15.53
CA ALA A 157 -3.37 1.05 14.35
C ALA A 157 -2.64 2.37 14.08
N PHE A 158 -3.17 3.50 14.59
CA PHE A 158 -2.53 4.81 14.54
C PHE A 158 -1.62 5.08 15.77
N ARG A 159 -1.70 4.29 16.86
CA ARG A 159 -0.86 4.47 18.06
C ARG A 159 0.63 4.15 17.84
N VAL A 160 0.95 3.50 16.72
CA VAL A 160 2.33 3.29 16.23
C VAL A 160 3.04 4.62 16.04
N LEU A 161 2.30 5.64 15.61
CA LEU A 161 2.79 6.99 15.36
C LEU A 161 3.14 7.71 16.66
N GLU A 162 2.39 7.44 17.72
CA GLU A 162 2.62 8.01 19.05
C GLU A 162 3.93 7.48 19.66
N HIS A 163 4.31 6.23 19.38
CA HIS A 163 5.57 5.64 19.83
C HIS A 163 6.79 6.12 19.03
N LEU A 164 6.59 6.65 17.82
CA LEU A 164 7.63 7.23 16.97
C LEU A 164 7.83 8.73 17.20
N GLY A 165 7.21 9.31 18.24
CA GLY A 165 7.39 10.71 18.64
C GLY A 165 6.57 11.72 17.86
N MET A 166 5.58 11.28 17.07
CA MET A 166 4.66 12.19 16.38
C MET A 166 3.54 12.66 17.33
N ARG A 167 3.12 13.93 17.21
CA ARG A 167 2.05 14.50 18.05
C ARG A 167 0.79 13.64 17.96
N LYS A 168 0.17 13.37 19.12
CA LYS A 168 -1.15 12.73 19.23
C LYS A 168 -2.10 13.29 18.17
N VAL A 169 -2.55 12.42 17.28
CA VAL A 169 -3.68 12.75 16.41
C VAL A 169 -4.91 12.69 17.30
N ASP A 170 -5.48 13.86 17.60
CA ASP A 170 -6.65 13.94 18.47
C ASP A 170 -7.89 13.45 17.72
N THR A 171 -8.14 12.14 17.78
CA THR A 171 -9.28 11.47 17.13
C THR A 171 -10.62 11.76 17.81
N SER A 172 -10.64 12.60 18.86
CA SER A 172 -11.87 12.97 19.57
C SER A 172 -12.70 14.03 18.83
N LYS A 173 -12.12 14.72 17.84
CA LYS A 173 -12.85 15.68 17.01
C LYS A 173 -13.71 14.95 15.98
N LYS A 174 -15.04 15.01 16.16
CA LYS A 174 -16.00 14.64 15.12
C LYS A 174 -15.68 15.45 13.84
N PRO A 175 -15.77 14.85 12.64
CA PRO A 175 -15.65 15.60 11.40
C PRO A 175 -16.68 16.73 11.40
N GLU A 176 -16.23 17.95 11.16
CA GLU A 176 -17.13 19.09 11.00
C GLU A 176 -18.09 18.76 9.87
N THR A 177 -19.39 18.79 10.20
CA THR A 177 -20.44 18.65 9.20
C THR A 177 -20.29 19.81 8.24
N VAL A 178 -19.86 19.52 7.02
CA VAL A 178 -19.87 20.47 5.91
C VAL A 178 -21.33 20.89 5.76
N LYS A 179 -21.65 22.11 6.18
CA LYS A 179 -22.94 22.71 5.89
C LYS A 179 -22.99 22.92 4.39
N GLU A 180 -23.82 22.15 3.71
CA GLU A 180 -24.21 22.44 2.34
C GLU A 180 -24.80 23.85 2.30
N THR A 181 -24.09 24.77 1.64
CA THR A 181 -24.61 26.06 1.18
C THR A 181 -25.09 25.92 -0.25
#